data_AF-A0A3N4IM63-F1
#
_entry.id   AF-A0A3N4IM63-F1
#
_cell.length_a   1.000
_cell.length_b   1.000
_cell.length_c   1.000
_cell.angle_alpha   90.00
_cell.angle_beta   90.00
_cell.angle_gamma   90.00
#
_symmetry.space_group_name_H-M   'P 1'
#
loop_
_entity.id
_entity.type
_entity.pdbx_description
1 polymer ?
#
loop_
_entity_poly.entity_id
_entity_poly.type
_entity_poly.pdbx_seq_one_letter_code
_entity_poly.pdbx_strand_id
1 'polypeptide(L)'
;MNQAPEPAELLIDPLQPSPWPDVDPTHISLPVQQALHNYFSNITTIYKGIPGYNRHAEEFSPTNFKFYNPDFPEPLREVCNEYILFYLEELLPYLLPLYRSMDEKKESYRGISPSPSILIKLTIGDTIGGILKQRIEGGLFRESQGRIIQICLKAQIIEFRRSMKNGATQWTIDFQAKRFGHLLRWLISSVRSERFETLLLKHLDDDSTDLRVASAVEQASLKHEQHERYLRSIFHQGGKEEWATIWRNAQTTVSSTCKKAGCEICYAGWAKPSSN
;
A
#
# COMPACT_ATOMS: atom_id res chain seq x y z
N MET A 1 -19.17 -39.34 -6.63
CA MET A 1 -18.23 -38.27 -6.21
C MET A 1 -17.56 -37.77 -7.47
N ASN A 2 -17.92 -36.58 -7.95
CA ASN A 2 -17.29 -35.99 -9.12
C ASN A 2 -15.94 -35.43 -8.67
N GLN A 3 -14.84 -36.04 -9.13
CA GLN A 3 -13.51 -35.46 -8.97
C GLN A 3 -13.54 -34.08 -9.64
N ALA A 4 -13.16 -33.04 -8.88
CA ALA A 4 -12.91 -31.74 -9.48
C ALA A 4 -11.82 -31.93 -10.55
N PRO A 5 -12.00 -31.40 -11.77
CA PRO A 5 -10.98 -31.53 -12.80
C PRO A 5 -9.68 -30.94 -12.28
N GLU A 6 -8.59 -31.70 -12.42
CA GLU A 6 -7.24 -31.18 -12.14
C GLU A 6 -7.06 -29.89 -12.93
N PRO A 7 -6.57 -28.81 -12.30
CA PRO A 7 -6.25 -27.60 -13.02
C PRO A 7 -5.20 -27.97 -14.07
N ALA A 8 -5.54 -27.85 -15.35
CA ALA A 8 -4.61 -28.07 -16.43
C ALA A 8 -3.37 -27.21 -16.16
N GLU A 9 -2.23 -27.86 -15.90
CA GLU A 9 -0.95 -27.19 -15.80
C GLU A 9 -0.70 -26.52 -17.15
N LEU A 10 -0.97 -25.21 -17.21
CA LEU A 10 -0.52 -24.36 -18.29
C LEU A 10 1.01 -24.31 -18.16
N LEU A 11 1.68 -25.29 -18.76
CA LEU A 11 3.11 -25.25 -19.03
C LEU A 11 3.34 -24.03 -19.94
N ILE A 12 3.59 -22.88 -19.31
CA ILE A 12 4.09 -21.71 -20.01
C ILE A 12 5.44 -22.13 -20.56
N ASP A 13 5.51 -22.29 -21.88
CA ASP A 13 6.77 -22.55 -22.57
C ASP A 13 7.74 -21.42 -22.17
N PRO A 14 8.84 -21.73 -21.46
CA PRO A 14 9.78 -20.73 -20.96
C PRO A 14 10.45 -19.93 -22.10
N LEU A 15 10.19 -20.29 -23.36
CA LEU A 15 10.65 -19.63 -24.57
C LEU A 15 9.64 -18.67 -25.20
N GLN A 16 8.42 -18.52 -24.66
CA GLN A 16 7.51 -17.47 -25.13
C GLN A 16 8.15 -16.10 -24.82
N PRO A 17 8.36 -15.23 -25.83
CA PRO A 17 8.94 -13.93 -25.59
C PRO A 17 8.10 -13.19 -24.55
N SER A 18 8.78 -12.56 -23.57
CA SER A 18 8.13 -11.70 -22.59
C SER A 18 7.12 -10.80 -23.32
N PRO A 19 5.85 -10.73 -22.89
CA PRO A 19 4.88 -9.82 -23.48
C PRO A 19 5.29 -8.34 -23.28
N TRP A 20 6.39 -8.10 -22.58
CA TRP A 20 6.97 -6.80 -22.28
C TRP A 20 8.35 -6.73 -22.94
N PRO A 21 8.45 -6.21 -24.18
CA PRO A 21 9.70 -6.23 -24.95
C PRO A 21 10.81 -5.36 -24.34
N ASP A 22 10.46 -4.38 -23.51
CA ASP A 22 11.38 -3.42 -22.90
C ASP A 22 11.79 -3.79 -21.46
N VAL A 23 11.43 -4.98 -21.01
CA VAL A 23 11.60 -5.43 -19.63
C VAL A 23 12.44 -6.70 -19.62
N ASP A 24 13.58 -6.65 -18.92
CA ASP A 24 14.37 -7.83 -18.61
C ASP A 24 13.77 -8.52 -17.36
N PRO A 25 13.18 -9.73 -17.47
CA PRO A 25 12.61 -10.41 -16.33
C PRO A 25 13.62 -11.35 -15.64
N THR A 26 14.86 -11.46 -16.13
CA THR A 26 15.81 -12.50 -15.70
C THR A 26 16.19 -12.41 -14.22
N HIS A 27 16.07 -11.22 -13.64
CA HIS A 27 16.36 -10.98 -12.22
C HIS A 27 15.14 -11.22 -11.31
N ILE A 28 14.00 -11.64 -11.85
CA ILE A 28 12.78 -11.97 -11.09
C ILE A 28 12.62 -13.48 -11.01
N SER A 29 12.10 -14.00 -9.89
CA SER A 29 11.85 -15.44 -9.77
C SER A 29 10.85 -15.93 -10.80
N LEU A 30 11.06 -17.13 -11.36
CA LEU A 30 10.18 -17.73 -12.36
C LEU A 30 8.69 -17.75 -11.95
N PRO A 31 8.31 -18.12 -10.69
CA PRO A 31 6.90 -18.07 -10.27
C PRO A 31 6.28 -16.68 -10.41
N VAL A 32 7.03 -15.64 -10.05
CA VAL A 32 6.56 -14.25 -10.16
C VAL A 32 6.44 -13.82 -11.62
N GLN A 33 7.37 -14.24 -12.49
CA GLN A 33 7.25 -13.99 -13.93
C GLN A 33 5.96 -14.60 -14.50
N GLN A 34 5.66 -15.85 -14.15
CA GLN A 34 4.45 -16.56 -14.58
C GLN A 34 3.18 -15.89 -14.04
N ALA A 35 3.15 -15.53 -12.76
CA ALA A 35 2.02 -14.86 -12.13
C ALA A 35 1.76 -13.48 -12.77
N LEU A 36 2.81 -12.69 -13.01
CA LEU A 36 2.70 -11.39 -13.69
C LEU A 36 2.25 -11.57 -15.15
N HIS A 37 2.79 -12.55 -15.87
CA HIS A 37 2.37 -12.85 -17.23
C HIS A 37 0.87 -13.17 -17.28
N ASN A 38 0.41 -14.08 -16.43
CA ASN A 38 -0.99 -14.42 -16.32
C ASN A 38 -1.85 -13.20 -15.98
N TYR A 39 -1.42 -12.39 -15.01
CA TYR A 39 -2.14 -11.18 -14.60
C TYR A 39 -2.27 -10.16 -15.73
N PHE A 40 -1.17 -9.79 -16.40
CA PHE A 40 -1.20 -8.77 -17.46
C PHE A 40 -1.92 -9.25 -18.72
N SER A 41 -1.74 -10.52 -19.10
CA SER A 41 -2.46 -11.11 -20.24
C SER A 41 -3.98 -11.20 -20.01
N ASN A 42 -4.42 -11.21 -18.75
CA ASN A 42 -5.84 -11.31 -18.39
C ASN A 42 -6.39 -10.05 -17.70
N ILE A 43 -5.66 -8.93 -17.69
CA ILE A 43 -5.99 -7.78 -16.84
C ILE A 43 -7.41 -7.24 -17.10
N THR A 44 -7.81 -7.12 -18.37
CA THR A 44 -9.16 -6.70 -18.77
C THR A 44 -10.25 -7.64 -18.24
N THR A 45 -9.98 -8.95 -18.24
CA THR A 45 -10.90 -9.97 -17.72
C THR A 45 -10.95 -9.94 -16.20
N ILE A 46 -9.79 -9.85 -15.54
CA ILE A 46 -9.64 -9.82 -14.08
C ILE A 46 -10.49 -8.70 -13.47
N TYR A 47 -10.40 -7.49 -14.03
CA TYR A 47 -11.10 -6.34 -13.48
C TYR A 47 -12.46 -6.06 -14.12
N LYS A 48 -12.94 -6.94 -15.01
CA LYS A 48 -14.28 -6.82 -15.58
C LYS A 48 -15.32 -6.73 -14.46
N GLY A 49 -16.18 -5.71 -14.54
CA GLY A 49 -17.24 -5.44 -13.57
C GLY A 49 -16.79 -4.72 -12.30
N ILE A 50 -15.54 -4.26 -12.21
CA ILE A 50 -15.10 -3.36 -11.13
C ILE A 50 -15.43 -1.91 -11.51
N PRO A 51 -16.20 -1.19 -10.68
CA PRO A 51 -16.42 0.25 -10.79
C PRO A 51 -15.17 1.07 -11.12
N GLY A 52 -15.22 1.88 -12.19
CA GLY A 52 -14.14 2.82 -12.52
C GLY A 52 -12.85 2.21 -13.09
N TYR A 53 -12.78 0.90 -13.31
CA TYR A 53 -11.55 0.21 -13.73
C TYR A 53 -10.94 0.74 -15.04
N ASN A 54 -11.76 1.15 -16.02
CA ASN A 54 -11.26 1.58 -17.33
C ASN A 54 -10.25 2.73 -17.26
N ARG A 55 -10.23 3.54 -16.18
CA ARG A 55 -9.23 4.60 -15.98
C ARG A 55 -7.88 4.10 -15.46
N HIS A 56 -7.84 2.92 -14.84
CA HIS A 56 -6.66 2.43 -14.10
C HIS A 56 -5.88 1.32 -14.82
N ALA A 57 -6.46 0.72 -15.86
CA ALA A 57 -5.75 -0.26 -16.68
C ALA A 57 -4.46 0.33 -17.29
N GLU A 58 -4.49 1.59 -17.72
CA GLU A 58 -3.33 2.29 -18.28
C GLU A 58 -2.25 2.64 -17.24
N GLU A 59 -2.65 2.84 -15.98
CA GLU A 59 -1.69 3.09 -14.89
C GLU A 59 -0.89 1.84 -14.52
N PHE A 60 -1.43 0.66 -14.82
CA PHE A 60 -0.83 -0.63 -14.54
C PHE A 60 -0.07 -1.16 -15.75
N SER A 61 0.82 -0.33 -16.29
CA SER A 61 1.82 -0.80 -17.25
C SER A 61 2.92 -1.58 -16.52
N PRO A 62 3.36 -2.72 -17.07
CA PRO A 62 4.59 -3.42 -16.68
C PRO A 62 5.79 -2.47 -16.55
N THR A 63 5.88 -1.46 -17.43
CA THR A 63 6.94 -0.45 -17.41
C THR A 63 6.90 0.47 -16.17
N ASN A 64 5.75 0.58 -15.50
CA ASN A 64 5.62 1.34 -14.26
C ASN A 64 6.10 0.53 -13.03
N PHE A 65 6.23 -0.79 -13.15
CA PHE A 65 6.80 -1.62 -12.09
C PHE A 65 8.32 -1.57 -12.18
N LYS A 66 8.89 -0.62 -11.44
CA LYS A 66 10.35 -0.50 -11.27
C LYS A 66 11.01 -1.75 -10.67
N PHE A 67 10.23 -2.72 -10.20
CA PHE A 67 10.68 -4.04 -9.81
C PHE A 67 11.40 -4.79 -10.94
N TYR A 68 11.03 -4.53 -12.20
CA TYR A 68 11.69 -5.04 -13.40
C TYR A 68 13.02 -4.34 -13.73
N ASN A 69 13.48 -3.42 -12.91
CA ASN A 69 14.77 -2.78 -13.14
C ASN A 69 15.90 -3.69 -12.62
N PRO A 70 16.96 -3.97 -13.40
CA PRO A 70 18.10 -4.77 -12.94
C PRO A 70 18.82 -4.15 -11.73
N ASP A 71 18.74 -2.82 -11.56
CA ASP A 71 19.26 -2.09 -10.39
C ASP A 71 18.36 -2.22 -9.15
N PHE A 72 17.29 -3.00 -9.20
CA PHE A 72 16.41 -3.19 -8.06
C PHE A 72 17.20 -3.81 -6.90
N PRO A 73 17.09 -3.28 -5.66
CA PRO A 73 17.88 -3.74 -4.51
C PRO A 73 17.88 -5.26 -4.35
N GLU A 74 19.02 -5.89 -4.63
CA GLU A 74 19.22 -7.34 -4.47
C GLU A 74 18.76 -7.84 -3.09
N PRO A 75 19.11 -7.16 -1.97
CA PRO A 75 18.71 -7.64 -0.64
C PRO A 75 17.20 -7.64 -0.41
N LEU A 76 16.42 -6.89 -1.19
CA LEU A 76 14.96 -6.84 -1.05
C LEU A 76 14.22 -7.66 -2.10
N ARG A 77 14.95 -8.22 -3.07
CA ARG A 77 14.35 -8.90 -4.21
C ARG A 77 13.53 -10.11 -3.81
N GLU A 78 14.07 -10.96 -2.94
CA GLU A 78 13.36 -12.17 -2.49
C GLU A 78 12.05 -11.84 -1.77
N VAL A 79 12.07 -10.92 -0.80
CA VAL A 79 10.85 -10.53 -0.07
C VAL A 79 9.86 -9.79 -0.98
N CYS A 80 10.33 -9.05 -1.98
CA CYS A 80 9.46 -8.42 -2.96
C CYS A 80 8.84 -9.45 -3.92
N ASN A 81 9.60 -10.48 -4.31
CA ASN A 81 9.06 -11.63 -5.05
C ASN A 81 7.92 -12.29 -4.25
N GLU A 82 8.18 -12.61 -2.98
CA GLU A 82 7.18 -13.21 -2.07
C GLU A 82 5.93 -12.32 -1.95
N TYR A 83 6.12 -11.01 -1.79
CA TYR A 83 5.03 -10.05 -1.64
C TYR A 83 4.19 -9.90 -2.93
N ILE A 84 4.84 -9.83 -4.10
CA ILE A 84 4.15 -9.75 -5.39
C ILE A 84 3.36 -11.03 -5.64
N LEU A 85 3.97 -12.20 -5.38
CA LEU A 85 3.32 -13.49 -5.54
C LEU A 85 2.09 -13.59 -4.63
N PHE A 86 2.25 -13.26 -3.34
CA PHE A 86 1.14 -13.18 -2.39
C PHE A 86 0.02 -12.25 -2.88
N TYR A 87 0.36 -11.08 -3.40
CA TYR A 87 -0.66 -10.17 -3.93
C TYR A 87 -1.43 -10.80 -5.08
N LEU A 88 -0.74 -11.39 -6.05
CA LEU A 88 -1.36 -11.89 -7.27
C LEU A 88 -2.16 -13.18 -7.03
N GLU A 89 -1.66 -14.07 -6.18
CA GLU A 89 -2.21 -15.41 -5.96
C GLU A 89 -3.22 -15.48 -4.81
N GLU A 90 -3.11 -14.60 -3.81
CA GLU A 90 -3.97 -14.64 -2.62
C GLU A 90 -4.81 -13.36 -2.45
N LEU A 91 -4.15 -12.20 -2.33
CA LEU A 91 -4.83 -10.97 -1.93
C LEU A 91 -5.75 -10.41 -3.02
N LEU A 92 -5.30 -10.36 -4.27
CA LEU A 92 -6.08 -9.87 -5.38
C LEU A 92 -7.33 -10.74 -5.60
N PRO A 93 -7.25 -12.09 -5.71
CA PRO A 93 -8.43 -12.94 -5.80
C PRO A 93 -9.44 -12.71 -4.67
N TYR A 94 -8.96 -12.48 -3.44
CA TYR A 94 -9.83 -12.14 -2.31
C TYR A 94 -10.54 -10.80 -2.49
N LEU A 95 -9.83 -9.78 -2.99
CA LEU A 95 -10.35 -8.44 -3.17
C LEU A 95 -11.34 -8.31 -4.32
N LEU A 96 -11.15 -9.05 -5.42
CA LEU A 96 -11.96 -8.89 -6.64
C LEU A 96 -13.48 -9.01 -6.39
N PRO A 97 -14.02 -10.02 -5.69
CA PRO A 97 -15.45 -10.08 -5.37
C PRO A 97 -15.93 -8.89 -4.53
N LEU A 98 -15.11 -8.45 -3.57
CA LEU A 98 -15.45 -7.32 -2.71
C LEU A 98 -15.58 -6.03 -3.53
N TYR A 99 -14.63 -5.75 -4.42
CA TYR A 99 -14.69 -4.60 -5.31
C TYR A 99 -15.85 -4.66 -6.31
N ARG A 100 -16.17 -5.83 -6.86
CA ARG A 100 -17.34 -5.98 -7.75
C ARG A 100 -18.68 -5.78 -7.03
N SER A 101 -18.71 -6.04 -5.72
CA SER A 101 -19.91 -5.84 -4.89
C SER A 101 -20.13 -4.39 -4.45
N MET A 102 -19.18 -3.49 -4.75
CA MET A 102 -19.26 -2.09 -4.33
C MET A 102 -20.22 -1.28 -5.18
N ASP A 103 -21.01 -0.43 -4.52
CA ASP A 103 -21.89 0.53 -5.16
C ASP A 103 -21.08 1.76 -5.62
N GLU A 104 -20.99 1.95 -6.94
CA GLU A 104 -20.32 3.09 -7.61
C GLU A 104 -20.65 4.43 -6.96
N LYS A 105 -21.91 4.63 -6.55
CA LYS A 105 -22.38 5.92 -6.04
C LYS A 105 -21.88 6.23 -4.64
N LYS A 106 -21.47 5.23 -3.84
CA LYS A 106 -21.01 5.43 -2.46
C LYS A 106 -19.52 5.73 -2.36
N GLU A 107 -18.74 5.32 -3.36
CA GLU A 107 -17.28 5.49 -3.42
C GLU A 107 -16.86 6.89 -3.83
N SER A 108 -17.56 7.53 -4.78
CA SER A 108 -17.20 8.88 -5.23
C SER A 108 -17.20 9.92 -4.10
N TYR A 109 -17.96 9.70 -3.02
CA TYR A 109 -18.02 10.56 -1.85
C TYR A 109 -16.79 10.47 -0.93
N ARG A 110 -15.96 9.43 -1.07
CA ARG A 110 -14.82 9.19 -0.16
C ARG A 110 -13.47 9.60 -0.74
N GLY A 111 -13.43 10.05 -2.00
CA GLY A 111 -12.19 10.52 -2.65
C GLY A 111 -11.09 9.47 -2.76
N ILE A 112 -11.42 8.20 -2.56
CA ILE A 112 -10.52 7.06 -2.74
C ILE A 112 -10.98 6.39 -4.02
N SER A 113 -10.09 6.28 -5.01
CA SER A 113 -10.40 5.45 -6.17
C SER A 113 -10.26 3.99 -5.75
N PRO A 114 -11.28 3.14 -5.94
CA PRO A 114 -11.22 1.74 -5.61
C PRO A 114 -10.34 1.03 -6.63
N SER A 115 -9.04 0.97 -6.33
CA SER A 115 -8.11 0.19 -7.14
C SER A 115 -7.43 -0.86 -6.27
N PRO A 116 -7.72 -2.16 -6.44
CA PRO A 116 -6.95 -3.25 -5.82
C PRO A 116 -5.44 -3.07 -6.02
N SER A 117 -5.10 -2.48 -7.18
CA SER A 117 -3.77 -2.26 -7.71
C SER A 117 -2.96 -1.21 -6.92
N ILE A 118 -3.64 -0.34 -6.16
CA ILE A 118 -2.99 0.72 -5.35
C ILE A 118 -2.02 0.14 -4.32
N LEU A 119 -2.25 -1.10 -3.88
CA LEU A 119 -1.50 -1.78 -2.85
C LEU A 119 -0.06 -2.06 -3.29
N ILE A 120 0.12 -2.63 -4.49
CA ILE A 120 1.45 -2.84 -5.07
C ILE A 120 2.08 -1.49 -5.42
N LYS A 121 1.30 -0.57 -6.02
CA LYS A 121 1.83 0.72 -6.47
C LYS A 121 2.46 1.51 -5.31
N LEU A 122 1.75 1.68 -4.20
CA LEU A 122 2.26 2.44 -3.04
C LEU A 122 3.47 1.77 -2.37
N THR A 123 3.44 0.44 -2.27
CA THR A 123 4.44 -0.34 -1.52
C THR A 123 5.69 -0.60 -2.37
N ILE A 124 5.53 -1.27 -3.50
CA ILE A 124 6.65 -1.71 -4.34
C ILE A 124 7.06 -0.61 -5.33
N GLY A 125 6.08 0.03 -6.00
CA GLY A 125 6.36 1.02 -7.04
C GLY A 125 6.96 2.33 -6.49
N ASP A 126 6.16 3.07 -5.72
CA ASP A 126 6.49 4.42 -5.27
C ASP A 126 7.54 4.41 -4.16
N THR A 127 7.42 3.49 -3.21
CA THR A 127 8.27 3.49 -2.02
C THR A 127 9.61 2.79 -2.28
N ILE A 128 9.59 1.52 -2.72
CA ILE A 128 10.82 0.76 -2.96
C ILE A 128 11.46 1.17 -4.29
N GLY A 129 10.73 1.12 -5.40
CA GLY A 129 11.23 1.53 -6.71
C GLY A 129 11.52 3.03 -6.84
N GLY A 130 10.88 3.87 -6.03
CA GLY A 130 11.11 5.32 -6.01
C GLY A 130 12.16 5.72 -5.00
N ILE A 131 11.73 5.97 -3.76
CA ILE A 131 12.56 6.62 -2.73
C ILE A 131 13.76 5.74 -2.35
N LEU A 132 13.57 4.43 -2.20
CA LEU A 132 14.67 3.56 -1.79
C LEU A 132 15.72 3.41 -2.87
N LYS A 133 15.32 3.27 -4.15
CA LYS A 133 16.26 3.24 -5.28
C LYS A 133 17.20 4.45 -5.27
N GLN A 134 16.66 5.66 -5.13
CA GLN A 134 17.47 6.88 -5.05
C GLN A 134 18.47 6.86 -3.89
N ARG A 135 18.10 6.25 -2.75
CA ARG A 135 19.02 6.10 -1.62
C ARG A 135 20.14 5.10 -1.91
N ILE A 136 19.84 4.01 -2.60
CA ILE A 136 20.83 3.00 -2.99
C ILE A 136 21.84 3.62 -3.96
N GLU A 137 21.36 4.29 -5.00
CA GLU A 137 22.20 4.99 -5.98
C GLU A 137 23.08 6.06 -5.31
N GLY A 138 22.58 6.71 -4.26
CA GLY A 138 23.34 7.68 -3.46
C GLY A 138 24.25 7.06 -2.39
N GLY A 139 24.36 5.73 -2.28
CA GLY A 139 25.14 5.06 -1.23
C GLY A 139 24.61 5.27 0.20
N LEU A 140 23.34 5.64 0.34
CA LEU A 140 22.66 5.92 1.63
C LEU A 140 21.86 4.73 2.17
N PHE A 141 21.87 3.61 1.45
CA PHE A 141 21.22 2.37 1.87
C PHE A 141 22.12 1.59 2.82
N ARG A 142 21.55 1.08 3.91
CA ARG A 142 22.24 0.26 4.90
C ARG A 142 21.59 -1.11 4.99
N GLU A 143 22.39 -2.12 5.32
CA GLU A 143 21.93 -3.50 5.46
C GLU A 143 20.84 -3.62 6.55
N SER A 144 21.03 -2.98 7.70
CA SER A 144 20.03 -2.95 8.79
C SER A 144 18.68 -2.39 8.32
N GLN A 145 18.70 -1.31 7.54
CA GLN A 145 17.49 -0.73 6.95
C GLN A 145 16.80 -1.73 6.00
N GLY A 146 17.59 -2.41 5.15
CA GLY A 146 17.09 -3.49 4.30
C GLY A 146 16.41 -4.61 5.10
N ARG A 147 17.05 -5.08 6.17
CA ARG A 147 16.51 -6.14 7.02
C ARG A 147 15.20 -5.74 7.70
N ILE A 148 15.10 -4.51 8.21
CA ILE A 148 13.85 -3.98 8.79
C ILE A 148 12.74 -3.98 7.73
N ILE A 149 13.03 -3.52 6.52
CA ILE A 149 12.04 -3.49 5.42
C ILE A 149 11.55 -4.91 5.09
N GLN A 150 12.44 -5.91 5.04
CA GLN A 150 12.05 -7.31 4.83
C GLN A 150 11.10 -7.81 5.94
N ILE A 151 11.44 -7.55 7.20
CA ILE A 151 10.61 -7.95 8.36
C ILE A 151 9.23 -7.30 8.25
N CYS A 152 9.19 -6.01 7.94
CA CYS A 152 7.92 -5.30 7.76
C CYS A 152 7.08 -5.94 6.65
N LEU A 153 7.64 -6.18 5.45
CA LEU A 153 6.89 -6.75 4.32
C LEU A 153 6.33 -8.13 4.66
N LYS A 154 7.11 -9.00 5.30
CA LYS A 154 6.66 -10.32 5.75
C LYS A 154 5.54 -10.21 6.80
N ALA A 155 5.67 -9.31 7.75
CA ALA A 155 4.63 -9.04 8.73
C ALA A 155 3.33 -8.56 8.04
N GLN A 156 3.43 -7.73 7.01
CA GLN A 156 2.27 -7.27 6.25
C GLN A 156 1.53 -8.42 5.56
N ILE A 157 2.24 -9.36 4.93
CA ILE A 157 1.65 -10.55 4.32
C ILE A 157 0.87 -11.36 5.36
N ILE A 158 1.48 -11.61 6.53
CA ILE A 158 0.84 -12.35 7.63
C ILE A 158 -0.43 -11.65 8.10
N GLU A 159 -0.36 -10.34 8.29
CA GLU A 159 -1.50 -9.55 8.74
C GLU A 159 -2.64 -9.52 7.71
N PHE A 160 -2.33 -9.41 6.41
CA PHE A 160 -3.37 -9.53 5.38
C PHE A 160 -4.01 -10.91 5.37
N ARG A 161 -3.22 -12.00 5.43
CA ARG A 161 -3.77 -13.37 5.53
C ARG A 161 -4.71 -13.51 6.74
N ARG A 162 -4.34 -12.93 7.89
CA ARG A 162 -5.19 -12.91 9.09
C ARG A 162 -6.48 -12.13 8.85
N SER A 163 -6.38 -10.92 8.29
CA SER A 163 -7.55 -10.10 7.94
C SER A 163 -8.49 -10.82 6.97
N MET A 164 -7.96 -11.44 5.91
CA MET A 164 -8.73 -12.20 4.93
C MET A 164 -9.47 -13.37 5.60
N LYS A 165 -8.78 -14.14 6.46
CA LYS A 165 -9.37 -15.25 7.22
C LYS A 165 -10.52 -14.79 8.13
N ASN A 166 -10.43 -13.57 8.65
CA ASN A 166 -11.45 -12.97 9.51
C ASN A 166 -12.58 -12.28 8.73
N GLY A 167 -12.62 -12.39 7.40
CA GLY A 167 -13.65 -11.76 6.58
C GLY A 167 -13.54 -10.25 6.51
N ALA A 168 -12.32 -9.70 6.55
CA ALA A 168 -12.08 -8.28 6.46
C ALA A 168 -12.71 -7.68 5.19
N THR A 169 -13.39 -6.54 5.36
CA THR A 169 -13.93 -5.79 4.22
C THR A 169 -12.80 -5.20 3.38
N GLN A 170 -13.09 -4.90 2.11
CA GLN A 170 -12.16 -4.19 1.22
C GLN A 170 -11.58 -2.94 1.89
N TRP A 171 -12.43 -2.16 2.58
CA TRP A 171 -12.01 -0.95 3.27
C TRP A 171 -10.96 -1.21 4.36
N THR A 172 -11.11 -2.32 5.09
CA THR A 172 -10.17 -2.73 6.14
C THR A 172 -8.79 -3.04 5.53
N ILE A 173 -8.77 -3.78 4.42
CA ILE A 173 -7.54 -4.13 3.69
C ILE A 173 -6.87 -2.86 3.13
N ASP A 174 -7.62 -2.00 2.45
CA ASP A 174 -7.12 -0.73 1.90
C ASP A 174 -6.51 0.16 2.98
N PHE A 175 -7.20 0.26 4.11
CA PHE A 175 -6.72 1.05 5.22
C PHE A 175 -5.42 0.51 5.79
N GLN A 176 -5.37 -0.80 6.04
CA GLN A 176 -4.19 -1.48 6.54
C GLN A 176 -3.00 -1.29 5.60
N ALA A 177 -3.24 -1.39 4.29
CA ALA A 177 -2.22 -1.17 3.29
C ALA A 177 -1.69 0.26 3.24
N LYS A 178 -2.56 1.27 3.31
CA LYS A 178 -2.14 2.67 3.35
C LYS A 178 -1.30 2.94 4.59
N ARG A 179 -1.73 2.46 5.76
CA ARG A 179 -0.98 2.59 7.03
C ARG A 179 0.40 1.98 6.89
N PHE A 180 0.48 0.79 6.31
CA PHE A 180 1.75 0.11 6.10
C PHE A 180 2.65 0.80 5.05
N GLY A 181 2.09 1.27 3.95
CA GLY A 181 2.80 2.08 2.95
C GLY A 181 3.39 3.36 3.58
N HIS A 182 2.65 4.01 4.49
CA HIS A 182 3.17 5.14 5.26
C HIS A 182 4.30 4.75 6.21
N LEU A 183 4.19 3.59 6.90
CA LEU A 183 5.24 3.07 7.75
C LEU A 183 6.53 2.81 6.95
N LEU A 184 6.44 2.11 5.82
CA LEU A 184 7.60 1.88 4.94
C LEU A 184 8.19 3.19 4.43
N ARG A 185 7.35 4.12 3.98
CA ARG A 185 7.81 5.44 3.52
C ARG A 185 8.54 6.19 4.63
N TRP A 186 8.04 6.15 5.87
CA TRP A 186 8.71 6.74 7.02
C TRP A 186 10.06 6.05 7.31
N LEU A 187 10.09 4.71 7.35
CA LEU A 187 11.33 3.92 7.54
C LEU A 187 12.40 4.26 6.50
N ILE A 188 11.99 4.45 5.24
CA ILE A 188 12.92 4.71 4.14
C ILE A 188 13.38 6.17 4.10
N SER A 189 12.46 7.12 4.30
CA SER A 189 12.75 8.55 4.12
C SER A 189 13.24 9.26 5.38
N SER A 190 12.83 8.80 6.55
CA SER A 190 12.97 9.53 7.82
C SER A 190 13.97 8.88 8.77
N VAL A 191 14.09 7.55 8.76
CA VAL A 191 15.09 6.87 9.60
C VAL A 191 16.48 7.04 8.97
N ARG A 192 17.36 7.72 9.70
CA ARG A 192 18.73 8.04 9.27
C ARG A 192 19.80 7.58 10.25
N SER A 193 19.41 7.02 11.39
CA SER A 193 20.32 6.62 12.45
C SER A 193 20.56 5.12 12.41
N GLU A 194 21.79 4.72 12.10
CA GLU A 194 22.23 3.32 12.13
C GLU A 194 22.06 2.72 13.53
N ARG A 195 22.43 3.46 14.59
CA ARG A 195 22.23 3.02 15.98
C ARG A 195 20.76 2.70 16.28
N PHE A 196 19.84 3.52 15.80
CA PHE A 196 18.41 3.27 15.95
C PHE A 196 17.98 2.00 15.21
N GLU A 197 18.46 1.79 13.98
CA GLU A 197 18.18 0.59 13.19
C GLU A 197 18.68 -0.69 13.88
N THR A 198 19.91 -0.68 14.40
CA THR A 198 20.46 -1.82 15.13
C THR A 198 19.70 -2.11 16.42
N LEU A 199 19.31 -1.08 17.18
CA LEU A 199 18.48 -1.26 18.38
C LEU A 199 17.11 -1.81 18.03
N LEU A 200 16.51 -1.33 16.94
CA LEU A 200 15.22 -1.83 16.47
C LEU A 200 15.31 -3.30 16.07
N LEU A 201 16.33 -3.69 15.29
CA LEU A 201 16.56 -5.09 14.93
C LEU A 201 16.77 -5.96 16.16
N LYS A 202 17.60 -5.52 17.11
CA LYS A 202 17.81 -6.26 18.36
C LYS A 202 16.49 -6.50 19.09
N HIS A 203 15.59 -5.51 19.14
CA HIS A 203 14.27 -5.69 19.73
C HIS A 203 13.36 -6.61 18.91
N LEU A 204 13.42 -6.56 17.59
CA LEU A 204 12.64 -7.44 16.73
C LEU A 204 13.09 -8.90 16.80
N ASP A 205 14.38 -9.14 17.06
CA ASP A 205 14.96 -10.47 17.22
C ASP A 205 14.88 -11.01 18.67
N ASP A 206 14.47 -10.18 19.63
CA ASP A 206 14.40 -10.56 21.04
C ASP A 206 13.05 -11.22 21.37
N ASP A 207 13.08 -12.53 21.59
CA ASP A 207 11.93 -13.36 22.00
C ASP A 207 11.27 -12.88 23.30
N SER A 208 11.97 -12.08 24.12
CA SER A 208 11.42 -11.51 25.37
C SER A 208 10.58 -10.25 25.15
N THR A 209 10.47 -9.76 23.91
CA THR A 209 9.66 -8.57 23.59
C THR A 209 8.19 -8.81 23.89
N ASP A 210 7.62 -8.02 24.81
CA ASP A 210 6.20 -8.11 25.16
C ASP A 210 5.30 -7.58 24.03
N LEU A 211 4.90 -8.49 23.15
CA LEU A 211 3.97 -8.21 22.05
C LEU A 211 2.60 -7.71 22.53
N ARG A 212 2.23 -7.90 23.82
CA ARG A 212 0.98 -7.36 24.37
C ARG A 212 1.02 -5.84 24.43
N VAL A 213 2.16 -5.26 24.81
CA VAL A 213 2.35 -3.80 24.81
C VAL A 213 2.27 -3.26 23.39
N ALA A 214 2.96 -3.90 22.44
CA ALA A 214 2.90 -3.52 21.03
C ALA A 214 1.45 -3.56 20.50
N SER A 215 0.71 -4.63 20.81
CA SER A 215 -0.70 -4.77 20.44
C SER A 215 -1.58 -3.71 21.09
N ALA A 216 -1.37 -3.38 22.37
CA ALA A 216 -2.12 -2.33 23.06
C ALA A 216 -1.87 -0.94 22.44
N VAL A 217 -0.62 -0.62 22.11
CA VAL A 217 -0.25 0.63 21.41
C VAL A 217 -0.88 0.69 20.02
N GLU A 218 -0.88 -0.43 19.29
CA GLU A 218 -1.53 -0.52 17.99
C GLU A 218 -3.04 -0.29 18.10
N GLN A 219 -3.71 -0.95 19.04
CA GLN A 219 -5.15 -0.77 19.26
C GLN A 219 -5.50 0.66 19.66
N ALA A 220 -4.68 1.30 20.51
CA ALA A 220 -4.86 2.71 20.87
C ALA A 220 -4.70 3.63 19.66
N SER A 221 -3.68 3.39 18.82
CA SER A 221 -3.45 4.13 17.57
C SER A 221 -4.63 3.96 16.60
N LEU A 222 -5.14 2.74 16.43
CA LEU A 222 -6.30 2.46 15.58
C LEU A 222 -7.56 3.19 16.06
N LYS A 223 -7.84 3.17 17.37
CA LYS A 223 -8.96 3.91 17.96
C LYS A 223 -8.82 5.42 17.72
N HIS A 224 -7.61 5.95 17.88
CA HIS A 224 -7.33 7.36 17.63
C HIS A 224 -7.57 7.74 16.16
N GLU A 225 -7.02 6.97 15.20
CA GLU A 225 -7.22 7.21 13.77
C GLU A 225 -8.69 7.08 13.34
N GLN A 226 -9.42 6.11 13.89
CA GLN A 226 -10.88 5.98 13.67
C GLN A 226 -11.63 7.20 14.20
N HIS A 227 -11.27 7.69 15.38
CA HIS A 227 -11.86 8.88 15.96
C HIS A 227 -11.59 10.13 15.09
N GLU A 228 -10.34 10.33 14.66
CA GLU A 228 -10.00 11.44 13.74
C GLU A 228 -10.81 11.38 12.43
N ARG A 229 -10.97 10.18 11.86
CA ARG A 229 -11.77 9.99 10.64
C ARG A 229 -13.24 10.28 10.86
N TYR A 230 -13.80 9.83 11.98
CA TYR A 230 -15.17 10.13 12.35
C TYR A 230 -15.38 11.64 12.43
N LEU A 231 -14.50 12.36 13.13
CA LEU A 231 -14.52 13.82 13.22
C LEU A 231 -14.41 14.49 11.84
N ARG A 232 -13.54 13.98 10.95
CA ARG A 232 -13.42 14.46 9.56
C ARG A 232 -14.66 14.15 8.72
N SER A 233 -15.36 13.04 8.97
CA SER A 233 -16.57 12.68 8.22
C SER A 233 -17.75 13.59 8.55
N ILE A 234 -17.90 13.96 9.83
CA ILE A 234 -18.88 14.96 10.27
C ILE A 234 -18.59 16.32 9.64
N PHE A 235 -17.31 16.69 9.53
CA PHE A 235 -16.88 17.93 8.90
C PHE A 235 -17.39 18.08 7.46
N HIS A 236 -17.37 17.00 6.66
CA HIS A 236 -17.84 17.03 5.28
C HIS A 236 -19.37 17.16 5.14
N GLN A 237 -20.15 16.96 6.21
CA GLN A 237 -21.61 17.03 6.20
C GLN A 237 -22.19 18.38 6.65
N GLY A 238 -21.35 19.41 6.85
CA GLY A 238 -21.80 20.78 7.16
C GLY A 238 -21.27 21.38 8.47
N GLY A 239 -20.41 20.67 9.22
CA GLY A 239 -19.89 21.11 10.53
C GLY A 239 -18.77 22.17 10.51
N LYS A 240 -18.72 23.06 9.52
CA LYS A 240 -17.64 24.06 9.38
C LYS A 240 -17.63 25.07 10.54
N GLU A 241 -18.79 25.44 11.06
CA GLU A 241 -18.98 26.42 12.14
C GLU A 241 -18.65 25.84 13.53
N GLU A 242 -18.99 24.58 13.76
CA GLU A 242 -18.69 23.86 15.00
C GLU A 242 -17.18 23.63 15.16
N TRP A 243 -16.47 23.34 14.06
CA TRP A 243 -15.00 23.26 14.06
C TRP A 243 -14.34 24.62 14.23
N ALA A 244 -14.88 25.71 13.66
CA ALA A 244 -14.35 27.05 13.92
C ALA A 244 -14.43 27.41 15.41
N THR A 245 -15.37 26.81 16.15
CA THR A 245 -15.52 26.97 17.60
C THR A 245 -14.52 26.09 18.36
N ILE A 246 -14.41 24.80 18.02
CA ILE A 246 -13.46 23.87 18.66
C ILE A 246 -12.00 24.30 18.40
N TRP A 247 -11.66 24.71 17.18
CA TRP A 247 -10.30 25.13 16.82
C TRP A 247 -9.97 26.53 17.36
N ARG A 248 -10.93 27.46 17.46
CA ARG A 248 -10.68 28.70 18.20
C ARG A 248 -10.25 28.42 19.64
N ASN A 249 -10.75 27.35 20.23
CA ASN A 249 -10.40 26.94 21.58
C ASN A 249 -9.08 26.13 21.66
N ALA A 250 -8.70 25.39 20.61
CA ALA A 250 -7.45 24.62 20.59
C ALA A 250 -6.22 25.44 20.10
N GLN A 251 -6.42 26.60 19.47
CA GLN A 251 -5.34 27.48 18.97
C GLN A 251 -4.42 28.06 20.06
N THR A 252 -4.72 27.86 21.34
CA THR A 252 -3.80 28.20 22.43
C THR A 252 -2.59 27.26 22.54
N THR A 253 -2.53 26.15 21.78
CA THR A 253 -1.50 25.12 22.09
C THR A 253 -0.88 24.32 20.93
N VAL A 254 -1.24 24.47 19.65
CA VAL A 254 -0.64 23.61 18.59
C VAL A 254 -0.20 24.33 17.31
N SER A 255 1.05 24.01 16.95
CA SER A 255 1.89 24.39 15.81
C SER A 255 1.29 24.21 14.40
N SER A 256 1.84 25.00 13.47
CA SER A 256 1.37 25.41 12.13
C SER A 256 1.44 24.39 10.97
N THR A 257 1.34 23.09 11.22
CA THR A 257 1.62 22.06 10.19
C THR A 257 0.47 21.72 9.21
N CYS A 258 -0.71 22.34 9.31
CA CYS A 258 -1.85 22.06 8.41
C CYS A 258 -1.72 22.65 6.98
N LYS A 259 -0.58 23.23 6.60
CA LYS A 259 -0.39 23.84 5.26
C LYS A 259 -0.06 22.86 4.12
N LYS A 260 0.11 21.54 4.37
CA LYS A 260 0.73 20.63 3.38
C LYS A 260 -0.15 19.54 2.73
N ALA A 261 -1.44 19.44 3.03
CA ALA A 261 -2.31 18.50 2.30
C ALA A 261 -3.34 19.30 1.49
N GLY A 262 -3.21 19.27 0.16
CA GLY A 262 -4.04 20.00 -0.81
C GLY A 262 -5.52 19.63 -0.77
N CYS A 263 -6.23 20.04 0.29
CA CYS A 263 -7.67 20.12 0.29
C CYS A 263 -8.05 21.38 -0.49
N GLU A 264 -8.38 21.22 -1.77
CA GLU A 264 -8.81 22.31 -2.66
C GLU A 264 -9.98 23.12 -2.06
N ILE A 265 -10.81 22.49 -1.22
CA ILE A 265 -11.93 23.13 -0.50
C ILE A 265 -11.44 24.09 0.60
N CYS A 266 -10.33 23.78 1.29
CA CYS A 266 -9.75 24.69 2.28
C CYS A 266 -9.06 25.89 1.60
N TYR A 267 -8.45 25.68 0.43
CA TYR A 267 -7.81 26.76 -0.34
C TYR A 267 -8.83 27.74 -0.94
N ALA A 268 -9.94 27.23 -1.47
CA ALA A 268 -11.02 28.04 -2.03
C ALA A 268 -11.72 28.94 -1.00
N GLY A 269 -11.74 28.53 0.28
CA GLY A 269 -12.33 29.30 1.37
C GLY A 269 -11.46 30.45 1.90
N TRP A 270 -10.15 30.43 1.65
CA TRP A 270 -9.20 31.45 2.14
C TRP A 270 -8.82 32.49 1.08
N ALA A 271 -9.04 32.19 -0.21
CA ALA A 271 -8.59 33.02 -1.33
C ALA A 271 -9.56 34.14 -1.76
N LYS A 272 -10.61 34.45 -0.98
CA LYS A 272 -11.38 35.68 -1.19
C LYS A 272 -11.01 36.70 -0.12
N PRO A 273 -10.12 37.67 -0.41
CA PRO A 273 -10.11 38.90 0.36
C PRO A 273 -11.49 39.54 0.20
N SER A 274 -12.15 39.83 1.32
CA SER A 274 -13.32 40.70 1.34
C SER A 274 -12.88 42.08 0.83
N SER A 275 -13.21 42.38 -0.42
CA SER A 275 -13.15 43.75 -0.94
C SER A 275 -14.24 44.56 -0.23
N ASN A 276 -13.83 45.37 0.74
CA ASN A 276 -14.49 46.65 1.03
C ASN A 276 -13.99 47.69 0.03
#